data_AF-A0A1B6ITF2-F1
#
_entry.id   AF-A0A1B6ITF2-F1
#
_cell.length_a   1.000
_cell.length_b   1.000
_cell.length_c   1.000
_cell.angle_alpha   90.00
_cell.angle_beta   90.00
_cell.angle_gamma   90.00
#
_symmetry.space_group_name_H-M   'P 1'
#
loop_
_entity.id
_entity.type
_entity.pdbx_description
1 polymer ?
#
loop_
_entity_poly.entity_id
_entity_poly.type
_entity_poly.pdbx_seq_one_letter_code
_entity_poly.pdbx_strand_id
1 'polypeptide(L)'
;MCDLREKCLIAFISLIVLNSVNSNFSEKSLQKLYSSLRLHEDKIVEILQQPKSGEDAQLMEMLENYNQDLAQLVSTIREDNSTFSEARLFCDLGGPKFLKFKYDNDNLKKVFNWTEEHLKEM
;
A
#
# COMPACT_ATOMS: atom_id res chain seq x y z
N MET A 1 -3.08 50.16 19.13
CA MET A 1 -4.02 49.15 19.66
C MET A 1 -4.21 48.11 18.57
N CYS A 2 -3.62 46.92 18.71
CA CYS A 2 -3.82 45.84 17.73
C CYS A 2 -5.27 45.36 17.83
N ASP A 3 -5.96 45.38 16.70
CA ASP A 3 -7.38 45.06 16.61
C ASP A 3 -7.61 43.58 16.97
N LEU A 4 -8.48 43.35 17.96
CA LEU A 4 -8.81 42.01 18.47
C LEU A 4 -9.34 41.12 17.33
N ARG A 5 -9.93 41.73 16.29
CA ARG A 5 -10.42 41.06 15.07
C ARG A 5 -9.30 40.42 14.25
N GLU A 6 -8.16 41.10 14.07
CA GLU A 6 -7.03 40.56 13.29
C GLU A 6 -6.41 39.34 13.98
N LYS A 7 -6.29 39.38 15.30
CA LYS A 7 -5.75 38.25 16.09
C LYS A 7 -6.64 37.01 15.99
N CYS A 8 -7.97 37.20 16.06
CA CYS A 8 -8.91 36.10 15.89
C CYS A 8 -8.91 35.54 14.46
N LEU A 9 -8.79 36.39 13.43
CA LEU A 9 -8.71 35.97 12.03
C LEU A 9 -7.47 35.13 11.74
N ILE A 10 -6.30 35.56 12.24
CA ILE A 10 -5.05 34.82 12.09
C ILE A 10 -5.16 33.47 12.80
N ALA A 11 -5.66 33.43 14.04
CA ALA A 11 -5.85 32.18 14.77
C ALA A 11 -6.83 31.22 14.06
N PHE A 12 -7.90 31.75 13.46
CA PHE A 12 -8.89 30.97 12.72
C PHE A 12 -8.33 30.41 11.41
N ILE A 13 -7.55 31.21 10.66
CA ILE A 13 -6.84 30.76 9.45
C ILE A 13 -5.80 29.70 9.83
N SER A 14 -5.04 29.90 10.91
CA SER A 14 -4.09 28.90 11.40
C SER A 14 -4.79 27.60 11.79
N LEU A 15 -5.97 27.66 12.42
CA LEU A 15 -6.78 26.48 12.77
C LEU A 15 -7.33 25.77 11.52
N ILE A 16 -7.79 26.51 10.51
CA ILE A 16 -8.26 25.95 9.24
C ILE A 16 -7.10 25.30 8.47
N VAL A 17 -5.92 25.92 8.46
CA VAL A 17 -4.71 25.36 7.83
C VAL A 17 -4.21 24.14 8.60
N LEU A 18 -4.21 24.17 9.93
CA LEU A 18 -3.89 23.00 10.76
C LEU A 18 -4.88 21.86 10.53
N ASN A 19 -6.19 22.16 10.46
CA ASN A 19 -7.19 21.15 10.14
C ASN A 19 -7.09 20.66 8.70
N SER A 20 -6.78 21.52 7.72
CA SER A 20 -6.68 21.10 6.32
C SER A 20 -5.44 20.22 6.09
N VAL A 21 -4.31 20.56 6.73
CA VAL A 21 -3.08 19.76 6.72
C VAL A 21 -3.28 18.43 7.46
N ASN A 22 -3.97 18.40 8.61
CA ASN A 22 -4.33 17.14 9.28
C ASN A 22 -5.42 16.33 8.55
N SER A 23 -6.32 16.98 7.79
CA SER A 23 -7.46 16.29 7.16
C SER A 23 -7.13 15.57 5.86
N ASN A 24 -5.96 15.84 5.26
CA ASN A 24 -5.55 15.19 4.01
C ASN A 24 -5.21 13.71 4.21
N PHE A 25 -4.96 13.28 5.45
CA PHE A 25 -4.83 11.87 5.83
C PHE A 25 -5.89 11.48 6.85
N SER A 26 -7.15 11.51 6.43
CA SER A 26 -8.20 10.88 7.23
C SER A 26 -7.91 9.40 7.41
N GLU A 27 -8.15 8.83 8.59
CA GLU A 27 -8.13 7.37 8.86
C GLU A 27 -8.78 6.52 7.74
N LYS A 28 -9.77 7.09 7.03
CA LYS A 28 -10.44 6.46 5.87
C LYS A 28 -9.52 6.26 4.65
N SER A 29 -8.53 7.11 4.40
CA SER A 29 -7.59 6.93 3.28
C SER A 29 -6.61 5.80 3.59
N LEU A 30 -6.10 5.73 4.81
CA LEU A 30 -5.27 4.62 5.29
C LEU A 30 -6.04 3.30 5.29
N GLN A 31 -7.27 3.28 5.80
CA GLN A 31 -8.12 2.07 5.75
C GLN A 31 -8.36 1.58 4.31
N LYS A 32 -8.58 2.49 3.36
CA LYS A 32 -8.69 2.14 1.94
C LYS A 32 -7.40 1.55 1.41
N LEU A 33 -6.26 2.17 1.72
CA LEU A 33 -4.95 1.70 1.29
C LEU A 33 -4.64 0.30 1.83
N TYR A 34 -4.91 0.05 3.11
CA TYR A 34 -4.75 -1.30 3.69
C TYR A 34 -5.68 -2.33 3.06
N SER A 35 -6.93 -1.94 2.77
CA SER A 35 -7.88 -2.82 2.08
C SER A 35 -7.41 -3.17 0.67
N SER A 36 -6.82 -2.19 -0.04
CA SER A 36 -6.24 -2.37 -1.37
C SER A 36 -5.03 -3.31 -1.33
N LEU A 37 -4.07 -3.06 -0.45
CA LEU A 37 -2.89 -3.92 -0.24
C LEU A 37 -3.30 -5.37 0.05
N ARG A 38 -4.28 -5.57 0.93
CA ARG A 38 -4.79 -6.91 1.26
C ARG A 38 -5.45 -7.58 0.07
N LEU A 39 -6.23 -6.84 -0.71
CA LEU A 39 -6.91 -7.37 -1.89
C LEU A 39 -5.90 -7.79 -2.97
N HIS A 40 -4.86 -6.99 -3.19
CA HIS A 40 -3.77 -7.35 -4.11
C HIS A 40 -3.00 -8.57 -3.61
N GLU A 41 -2.64 -8.59 -2.33
CA GLU A 41 -1.96 -9.74 -1.70
C GLU A 41 -2.76 -11.04 -1.85
N ASP A 42 -4.05 -11.03 -1.50
CA ASP A 42 -4.88 -12.23 -1.54
C ASP A 42 -5.03 -12.73 -3.00
N LYS A 43 -5.13 -11.84 -3.99
CA LYS A 43 -5.15 -12.21 -5.42
C LYS A 43 -3.81 -12.77 -5.92
N ILE A 44 -2.69 -12.17 -5.53
CA ILE A 44 -1.35 -12.66 -5.88
C ILE A 44 -1.19 -14.09 -5.34
N VAL A 45 -1.57 -14.31 -4.09
CA VAL A 45 -1.55 -15.66 -3.47
C VAL A 45 -2.43 -16.63 -4.24
N GLU A 46 -3.66 -16.24 -4.60
CA GLU A 46 -4.58 -17.08 -5.38
C GLU A 46 -3.97 -17.53 -6.71
N ILE A 47 -3.42 -16.58 -7.48
CA ILE A 47 -2.80 -16.88 -8.78
C ILE A 47 -1.56 -17.77 -8.60
N LEU A 48 -0.71 -17.49 -7.62
CA LEU A 48 0.50 -18.29 -7.39
C LEU A 48 0.22 -19.68 -6.82
N GLN A 49 -0.90 -19.87 -6.12
CA GLN A 49 -1.33 -21.18 -5.61
C GLN A 49 -1.91 -22.07 -6.72
N GLN A 50 -2.67 -21.48 -7.64
CA GLN A 50 -3.35 -22.20 -8.71
C GLN A 50 -3.20 -21.44 -10.03
N PRO A 51 -1.99 -21.38 -10.60
CA PRO A 51 -1.73 -20.58 -11.80
C PRO A 51 -2.54 -21.13 -12.98
N LYS A 52 -3.19 -20.23 -13.74
CA LYS A 52 -3.85 -20.57 -15.00
C LYS A 52 -3.22 -19.84 -16.18
N SER A 53 -3.24 -20.49 -17.34
CA SER A 53 -2.71 -19.89 -18.57
C SER A 53 -3.39 -18.54 -18.85
N GLY A 54 -2.59 -17.49 -19.09
CA GLY A 54 -3.07 -16.14 -19.37
C GLY A 54 -3.31 -15.25 -18.15
N GLU A 55 -3.08 -15.74 -16.92
CA GLU A 55 -3.12 -14.92 -15.69
C GLU A 55 -1.76 -14.24 -15.39
N ASP A 56 -0.74 -14.43 -16.21
CA ASP A 56 0.62 -13.88 -16.03
C ASP A 56 0.64 -12.35 -16.07
N ALA A 57 -0.03 -11.75 -17.06
CA ALA A 57 -0.15 -10.29 -17.15
C ALA A 57 -0.92 -9.72 -15.94
N GLN A 58 -1.96 -10.44 -15.49
CA GLN A 58 -2.73 -10.05 -14.31
C GLN A 58 -1.90 -10.14 -13.04
N LEU A 59 -1.06 -11.17 -12.89
CA LEU A 59 -0.15 -11.30 -11.75
C LEU A 59 0.83 -10.13 -11.69
N MET A 60 1.44 -9.77 -12.83
CA MET A 60 2.34 -8.63 -12.91
C MET A 60 1.63 -7.32 -12.57
N GLU A 61 0.44 -7.09 -13.11
CA GLU A 61 -0.38 -5.93 -12.79
C GLU A 61 -0.70 -5.85 -11.27
N MET A 62 -1.02 -6.98 -10.63
CA MET A 62 -1.28 -6.99 -9.19
C MET A 62 -0.02 -6.72 -8.36
N LEU A 63 1.15 -7.22 -8.79
CA LEU A 63 2.44 -6.94 -8.14
C LEU A 63 2.81 -5.45 -8.27
N GLU A 64 2.63 -4.86 -9.44
CA GLU A 64 2.86 -3.43 -9.68
C GLU A 64 1.94 -2.56 -8.82
N ASN A 65 0.64 -2.86 -8.80
CA ASN A 65 -0.33 -2.14 -7.98
C ASN A 65 -0.03 -2.28 -6.48
N TYR A 66 0.34 -3.49 -6.03
CA TYR A 66 0.77 -3.72 -4.64
C TYR A 66 1.99 -2.85 -4.28
N ASN A 67 2.98 -2.77 -5.17
CA ASN A 67 4.18 -1.96 -4.95
C ASN A 67 3.87 -0.46 -4.91
N GLN A 68 2.94 0.02 -5.75
CA GLN A 68 2.49 1.42 -5.74
C GLN A 68 1.78 1.76 -4.42
N ASP A 69 0.84 0.92 -3.98
CA ASP A 69 0.13 1.11 -2.72
C ASP A 69 1.10 1.05 -1.52
N LEU A 70 2.09 0.17 -1.58
CA LEU A 70 3.11 0.06 -0.53
C LEU A 70 4.00 1.31 -0.49
N ALA A 71 4.39 1.85 -1.65
CA ALA A 71 5.14 3.11 -1.73
C ALA A 71 4.32 4.28 -1.17
N GLN A 72 3.02 4.33 -1.47
CA GLN A 72 2.11 5.34 -0.91
C GLN A 72 2.01 5.22 0.61
N LEU A 73 1.91 4.00 1.15
CA LEU A 73 1.88 3.76 2.59
C LEU A 73 3.17 4.26 3.25
N VAL A 74 4.33 3.95 2.66
CA VAL A 74 5.63 4.42 3.16
C VAL A 74 5.73 5.95 3.13
N SER A 75 5.26 6.61 2.06
CA SER A 75 5.24 8.08 2.00
C SER A 75 4.37 8.68 3.10
N THR A 76 3.17 8.11 3.29
CA THR A 76 2.22 8.54 4.32
C THR A 76 2.83 8.49 5.72
N ILE A 77 3.49 7.39 6.06
CA ILE A 77 4.14 7.20 7.37
C ILE A 77 5.28 8.21 7.56
N ARG A 78 6.05 8.50 6.51
CA ARG A 78 7.16 9.46 6.57
C ARG A 78 6.68 10.89 6.80
N GLU A 79 5.54 11.24 6.22
CA GLU A 79 4.94 12.58 6.32
C GLU A 79 4.22 12.78 7.65
N ASP A 80 3.65 11.72 8.24
CA ASP A 80 2.94 11.76 9.52
C ASP A 80 3.27 10.54 10.40
N ASN A 81 4.16 10.74 11.37
CA ASN A 81 4.56 9.72 12.34
C ASN A 81 3.40 9.23 13.23
N SER A 82 2.27 9.95 13.32
CA SER A 82 1.10 9.48 14.09
C SER A 82 0.44 8.26 13.44
N THR A 83 0.66 8.05 12.14
CA THR A 83 0.18 6.89 11.37
C THR A 83 1.09 5.66 11.49
N PHE A 84 2.26 5.81 12.13
CA PHE A 84 3.23 4.74 12.30
C PHE A 84 2.67 3.57 13.11
N SER A 85 1.85 3.83 14.13
CA SER A 85 1.23 2.77 14.95
C SER A 85 0.28 1.89 14.15
N GLU A 86 -0.44 2.45 13.18
CA GLU A 86 -1.32 1.71 12.29
C GLU A 86 -0.52 0.92 11.25
N ALA A 87 0.52 1.53 10.69
CA ALA A 87 1.41 0.87 9.74
C ALA A 87 2.23 -0.26 10.37
N ARG A 88 2.53 -0.14 11.66
CA ARG A 88 3.22 -1.17 12.41
C ARG A 88 2.49 -2.50 12.40
N LEU A 89 1.14 -2.51 12.32
CA LEU A 89 0.38 -3.75 12.13
C LEU A 89 0.79 -4.49 10.85
N PHE A 90 1.10 -3.76 9.77
CA PHE A 90 1.60 -4.33 8.53
C PHE A 90 3.05 -4.84 8.66
N CYS A 91 3.91 -4.10 9.37
CA CYS A 91 5.29 -4.51 9.63
C CYS A 91 5.39 -5.74 10.56
N ASP A 92 4.57 -5.77 11.61
CA ASP A 92 4.55 -6.83 12.63
C ASP A 92 4.03 -8.16 12.06
N LEU A 93 3.27 -8.13 10.96
CA LEU A 93 2.87 -9.33 10.22
C LEU A 93 4.06 -10.04 9.56
N GLY A 94 5.26 -9.43 9.51
CA GLY A 94 6.46 -10.02 8.91
C GLY A 94 6.48 -9.94 7.38
N GLY A 95 5.79 -8.95 6.81
CA GLY A 95 5.72 -8.71 5.37
C GLY A 95 4.63 -9.48 4.63
N PRO A 96 4.55 -9.30 3.30
CA PRO A 96 3.49 -9.87 2.46
C PRO A 96 3.42 -11.40 2.56
N LYS A 97 2.20 -11.95 2.61
CA LYS A 97 1.90 -13.39 2.66
C LYS A 97 2.47 -14.13 1.47
N PHE A 98 2.40 -13.54 0.27
CA PHE A 98 2.91 -14.18 -0.93
C PHE A 98 4.41 -14.48 -0.76
N LEU A 99 5.24 -13.54 -0.31
CA LEU A 99 6.68 -13.77 -0.09
C LEU A 99 7.02 -14.92 0.88
N LYS A 100 6.09 -15.32 1.74
CA LYS A 100 6.26 -16.44 2.68
C LYS A 100 5.82 -17.78 2.11
N PHE A 101 5.12 -17.75 0.98
CA PHE A 101 4.58 -18.94 0.34
C PHE A 101 5.65 -19.59 -0.53
N LYS A 102 5.77 -20.93 -0.43
CA LYS A 102 6.61 -21.71 -1.35
C LYS A 102 5.78 -22.08 -2.56
N TYR A 103 5.99 -21.38 -3.66
CA TYR A 103 5.31 -21.67 -4.93
C TYR A 103 6.07 -22.74 -5.71
N ASP A 104 5.34 -23.46 -6.56
CA ASP A 104 5.92 -24.45 -7.48
C ASP A 104 6.47 -23.73 -8.72
N ASN A 105 7.75 -23.39 -8.68
CA ASN A 105 8.44 -22.68 -9.75
C ASN A 105 8.42 -23.43 -11.09
N ASP A 106 8.45 -24.77 -11.07
CA ASP A 106 8.39 -25.56 -12.29
C ASP A 106 6.99 -25.53 -12.90
N ASN A 107 5.95 -25.52 -12.07
CA ASN A 107 4.58 -25.30 -12.51
C ASN A 107 4.36 -23.89 -13.07
N LEU A 108 4.91 -22.85 -12.42
CA LEU A 108 4.82 -21.47 -12.90
C LEU A 108 5.50 -21.29 -14.26
N LYS A 109 6.72 -21.81 -14.44
CA LYS A 109 7.40 -21.84 -15.74
C LYS A 109 6.56 -22.50 -16.82
N LYS A 110 5.93 -23.62 -16.49
CA LYS A 110 5.13 -24.38 -17.45
C LYS A 110 3.82 -23.67 -17.82
N VAL A 111 3.10 -23.11 -16.85
CA VAL A 111 1.78 -22.52 -17.06
C VAL A 111 1.87 -21.13 -17.68
N PHE A 112 2.82 -20.30 -17.23
CA PHE A 112 3.01 -18.95 -17.76
C PHE A 112 4.04 -18.86 -18.88
N ASN A 113 4.63 -20.00 -19.28
CA ASN A 113 5.73 -20.06 -20.24
C ASN A 113 6.94 -19.18 -19.83
N TRP A 114 7.23 -19.16 -18.53
CA TRP A 114 8.30 -18.35 -17.96
C TRP A 114 9.66 -19.03 -18.03
N THR A 115 10.71 -18.21 -18.06
CA THR A 115 12.11 -18.63 -17.97
C THR A 115 12.61 -18.49 -16.53
N GLU A 116 13.82 -18.96 -16.28
CA GLU A 116 14.50 -18.71 -15.01
C GLU A 116 14.72 -17.21 -14.75
N GLU A 117 14.84 -16.40 -15.80
CA GLU A 117 15.02 -14.94 -15.66
C GLU A 117 13.74 -14.28 -15.16
N HIS A 118 12.58 -14.64 -15.70
CA HIS A 118 11.30 -14.12 -15.21
C HIS A 118 11.04 -14.46 -13.73
N LEU A 119 11.51 -15.61 -13.25
CA LEU A 119 11.42 -15.95 -11.83
C LEU A 119 12.38 -15.16 -10.92
N LYS A 120 13.46 -14.61 -11.47
CA LYS A 120 14.39 -13.75 -10.71
C LYS A 120 13.91 -12.29 -10.65
N GLU A 121 13.08 -11.89 -11.60
CA GLU A 121 12.45 -10.57 -11.65
C GLU A 121 11.21 -10.47 -10.74
N MET A 122 10.71 -11.61 -10.26
CA MET A 122 9.67 -11.75 -9.23
C MET A 122 10.22 -11.59 -7.81
#